data_AF-A0A327YE27-F1
#
_entry.id   AF-A0A327YE27-F1
#
_cell.length_a   1.000
_cell.length_b   1.000
_cell.length_c   1.000
_cell.angle_alpha   90.00
_cell.angle_beta   90.00
_cell.angle_gamma   90.00
#
_symmetry.space_group_name_H-M   'P 1'
#
loop_
_entity.id
_entity.type
_entity.pdbx_description
1 polymer ?
#
loop_
_entity_poly.entity_id
_entity_poly.type
_entity_poly.pdbx_seq_one_letter_code
_entity_poly.pdbx_strand_id
1 'polypeptide(L)'
;MKLRMSYLSWVILLTLIGFEIVSYLLDYFLQDNRMISFVTSVVSIMISFMILRYFLVKPIAELTERAQAIMDGDVSQTVQVEAKGELEVLARTINNMTESLRNLIIKLQ
;
A
#
# COMPACT_ATOMS: atom_id res chain seq x y z
N MET A 1 -43.40 14.59 -39.89
CA MET A 1 -43.06 15.87 -39.22
C MET A 1 -41.70 15.70 -38.55
N LYS A 2 -40.60 16.16 -39.16
CA LYS A 2 -39.25 16.05 -38.58
C LYS A 2 -39.06 17.15 -37.54
N LEU A 3 -39.06 16.80 -36.26
CA LEU A 3 -38.76 17.74 -35.17
C LEU A 3 -37.29 18.18 -35.31
N ARG A 4 -37.06 19.38 -35.85
CA ARG A 4 -35.74 20.04 -35.81
C ARG A 4 -35.61 20.71 -34.45
N MET A 5 -35.06 19.99 -33.48
CA MET A 5 -34.77 20.54 -32.16
C MET A 5 -33.59 21.54 -32.24
N SER A 6 -33.71 22.67 -31.55
CA SER A 6 -32.63 23.65 -31.43
C SER A 6 -31.47 23.08 -30.61
N TYR A 7 -30.23 23.46 -30.94
CA TYR A 7 -29.02 23.03 -30.21
C TYR A 7 -29.13 23.30 -28.70
N LEU A 8 -29.68 24.46 -28.32
CA LEU A 8 -29.92 24.82 -26.93
C LEU A 8 -30.88 23.86 -26.23
N SER A 9 -31.96 23.45 -26.90
CA SER A 9 -32.91 22.49 -26.35
C SER A 9 -32.29 21.10 -26.18
N TRP A 10 -31.38 20.71 -27.08
CA TRP A 10 -30.65 19.44 -26.98
C TRP A 10 -29.65 19.44 -25.82
N VAL A 11 -28.92 20.55 -25.62
CA VAL A 11 -27.97 20.70 -24.51
C VAL A 11 -28.68 20.64 -23.16
N ILE A 12 -29.83 21.31 -23.01
CA ILE A 12 -30.62 21.27 -21.77
C ILE A 12 -31.06 19.84 -21.45
N LEU A 13 -31.50 19.08 -22.46
CA LEU A 13 -31.94 17.70 -22.30
C LEU A 13 -30.79 16.79 -21.84
N LEU A 14 -29.60 16.94 -22.43
CA LEU A 14 -28.39 16.22 -22.01
C LEU A 14 -28.00 16.55 -20.56
N THR A 15 -28.07 17.83 -20.17
CA THR A 15 -27.73 18.25 -18.80
C THR A 15 -28.74 17.74 -17.77
N LEU A 16 -30.03 17.72 -18.11
CA LEU A 16 -31.08 17.22 -17.22
C LEU A 16 -30.95 15.72 -16.99
N ILE A 17 -30.73 14.95 -18.06
CA ILE A 17 -30.49 13.50 -17.98
C ILE A 17 -29.24 13.23 -17.13
N GLY A 18 -28.16 13.98 -17.33
CA GLY A 18 -26.93 13.83 -16.54
C GLY A 18 -27.14 14.12 -15.05
N PHE A 19 -27.90 15.16 -14.72
CA PHE A 19 -28.22 15.52 -13.34
C PHE A 19 -29.09 14.46 -12.65
N GLU A 20 -30.14 13.95 -13.32
CA GLU A 20 -30.99 12.89 -12.78
C GLU A 20 -30.20 11.59 -12.56
N ILE A 21 -29.38 11.17 -13.52
CA ILE A 21 -28.54 9.98 -13.37
C ILE A 21 -27.60 10.12 -12.16
N VAL A 22 -26.95 11.28 -12.03
CA VAL A 22 -26.04 11.54 -10.91
C VAL A 22 -26.80 11.55 -9.58
N SER A 23 -27.98 12.17 -9.48
CA SER A 23 -28.77 12.17 -8.25
C SER A 23 -29.31 10.78 -7.89
N TYR A 24 -29.80 10.00 -8.86
CA TYR A 24 -30.23 8.61 -8.62
C TYR A 24 -29.09 7.71 -8.17
N LEU A 25 -27.89 7.88 -8.74
CA LEU A 25 -26.70 7.15 -8.32
C LEU A 25 -26.21 7.60 -6.95
N LEU A 26 -26.28 8.90 -6.66
CA LEU A 26 -25.92 9.46 -5.35
C LEU A 26 -26.90 8.97 -4.29
N ASP A 27 -28.20 8.96 -4.57
CA ASP A 27 -29.23 8.49 -3.65
C ASP A 27 -29.14 6.97 -3.47
N TYR A 28 -28.92 6.17 -4.53
CA TYR A 28 -28.61 4.74 -4.39
C TYR A 28 -27.36 4.50 -3.52
N PHE A 29 -26.35 5.36 -3.67
CA PHE A 29 -25.14 5.35 -2.84
C PHE A 29 -25.33 5.99 -1.45
N LEU A 30 -26.42 6.69 -1.16
CA LEU A 30 -26.64 7.32 0.15
C LEU A 30 -27.78 6.65 0.94
N GLN A 31 -28.62 5.87 0.26
CA GLN A 31 -29.82 5.26 0.81
C GLN A 31 -29.55 3.90 1.48
N ASP A 32 -28.46 3.21 1.14
CA ASP A 32 -28.12 1.90 1.71
C ASP A 32 -26.95 1.95 2.71
N ASN A 33 -27.12 2.75 3.77
CA ASN A 33 -26.16 2.92 4.88
C ASN A 33 -25.70 1.58 5.52
N ARG A 34 -26.51 0.51 5.40
CA ARG A 34 -26.18 -0.83 5.91
C ARG A 34 -25.15 -1.57 5.05
N MET A 35 -25.26 -1.50 3.73
CA MET A 35 -24.30 -2.14 2.82
C MET A 35 -23.00 -1.33 2.73
N ILE A 36 -23.07 0.00 2.85
CA ILE A 36 -21.89 0.88 2.77
C ILE A 36 -21.05 0.78 4.03
N SER A 37 -21.65 0.79 5.22
CA SER A 37 -20.91 0.57 6.48
C SER A 37 -20.24 -0.81 6.51
N PHE A 38 -20.88 -1.83 5.92
CA PHE A 38 -20.30 -3.16 5.77
C PHE A 38 -19.09 -3.15 4.83
N VAL A 39 -19.23 -2.61 3.62
CA VAL A 39 -18.14 -2.55 2.63
C VAL A 39 -16.98 -1.72 3.15
N THR A 40 -17.25 -0.57 3.77
CA THR A 40 -16.19 0.28 4.35
C THR A 40 -15.47 -0.40 5.51
N SER A 41 -16.16 -1.17 6.35
CA SER A 41 -15.53 -1.96 7.42
C SER A 41 -14.61 -3.04 6.85
N VAL A 42 -15.08 -3.79 5.84
CA VAL A 42 -14.29 -4.84 5.18
C VAL A 42 -13.05 -4.26 4.51
N VAL A 43 -13.20 -3.16 3.77
CA VAL A 43 -12.08 -2.47 3.10
C VAL A 43 -11.09 -1.91 4.14
N SER A 44 -11.57 -1.36 5.26
CA SER A 44 -10.71 -0.86 6.33
C SER A 44 -9.86 -1.99 6.94
N ILE A 45 -10.47 -3.14 7.22
CA ILE A 45 -9.76 -4.31 7.75
C ILE A 45 -8.69 -4.79 6.74
N MET A 46 -9.04 -4.87 5.46
CA MET A 46 -8.10 -5.28 4.41
C MET A 46 -6.91 -4.33 4.28
N ILE A 47 -7.16 -3.02 4.26
CA ILE A 47 -6.12 -2.00 4.17
C ILE A 47 -5.25 -2.01 5.43
N SER A 48 -5.83 -2.07 6.63
CA SER A 48 -5.08 -2.17 7.88
C SER A 48 -4.16 -3.39 7.90
N PHE A 49 -4.66 -4.55 7.48
CA PHE A 49 -3.86 -5.77 7.38
C PHE A 49 -2.73 -5.62 6.34
N MET A 50 -3.02 -5.02 5.19
CA MET A 50 -2.03 -4.77 4.13
C MET A 50 -0.90 -3.83 4.62
N ILE A 51 -1.26 -2.73 5.30
CA ILE A 51 -0.30 -1.77 5.85
C ILE A 51 0.59 -2.43 6.90
N LEU A 52 0.00 -3.15 7.86
CA LEU A 52 0.75 -3.86 8.90
C LEU A 52 1.77 -4.83 8.30
N ARG A 53 1.33 -5.63 7.32
CA ARG A 53 2.20 -6.62 6.68
C ARG A 53 3.33 -5.94 5.91
N TYR A 54 3.04 -4.88 5.16
CA TYR A 54 4.01 -4.17 4.36
C TYR A 54 5.04 -3.46 5.23
N PHE A 55 4.59 -2.73 6.25
CA PHE A 55 5.43 -1.80 7.00
C PHE A 55 6.20 -2.46 8.15
N LEU A 56 5.70 -3.56 8.71
CA LEU A 56 6.31 -4.24 9.85
C LEU A 56 6.76 -5.67 9.52
N VAL A 57 5.84 -6.51 9.06
CA VAL A 57 6.11 -7.96 8.95
C VAL A 57 7.18 -8.28 7.91
N LYS A 58 7.08 -7.69 6.71
CA LYS A 58 8.04 -7.92 5.63
C LYS A 58 9.47 -7.48 6.01
N PRO A 59 9.72 -6.22 6.44
CA PRO A 59 11.03 -5.78 6.90
C PRO A 59 11.65 -6.67 7.99
N ILE A 60 10.86 -7.07 8.99
CA ILE A 60 11.35 -7.90 10.10
C ILE A 60 11.74 -9.30 9.60
N ALA A 61 10.96 -9.88 8.68
CA ALA A 61 11.28 -11.18 8.10
C ALA A 61 12.59 -11.13 7.30
N GLU A 62 12.77 -10.10 6.46
CA GLU A 62 14.01 -9.88 5.71
C GLU A 62 15.23 -9.71 6.63
N LEU A 63 15.11 -8.90 7.69
CA LEU A 63 16.17 -8.74 8.69
C LEU A 63 16.54 -10.07 9.38
N THR A 64 15.53 -10.88 9.69
CA THR A 64 15.71 -12.17 10.36
C THR A 64 16.42 -13.17 9.44
N GLU A 65 16.01 -13.26 8.18
CA GLU A 65 16.64 -14.12 7.18
C GLU A 65 18.12 -13.74 6.98
N ARG A 66 18.41 -12.44 6.91
CA ARG A 66 19.78 -11.93 6.77
C ARG A 66 20.61 -12.21 8.00
N ALA A 67 20.06 -12.04 9.20
CA ALA A 67 20.73 -12.41 10.45
C ALA A 67 21.07 -13.91 10.50
N GLN A 68 20.16 -14.78 10.02
CA GLN A 68 20.43 -16.22 9.93
C GLN A 68 21.57 -16.53 8.96
N ALA A 69 21.57 -15.93 7.76
CA ALA A 69 22.66 -16.11 6.79
C ALA A 69 24.04 -15.69 7.35
N ILE A 70 24.08 -14.60 8.12
CA ILE A 70 25.30 -14.14 8.80
C ILE A 70 25.77 -15.18 9.84
N MET A 71 24.86 -15.77 10.62
CA MET A 71 25.19 -16.84 11.56
C MET A 71 25.74 -18.09 10.86
N ASP A 72 25.25 -18.39 9.65
CA ASP A 72 25.73 -19.49 8.82
C ASP A 72 27.06 -19.17 8.10
N GLY A 73 27.60 -17.96 8.30
CA GLY A 73 28.90 -17.52 7.78
C GLY A 73 28.84 -16.75 6.46
N ASP A 74 27.66 -16.54 5.87
CA ASP A 74 27.49 -15.70 4.69
C ASP A 74 27.42 -14.22 5.06
N VAL A 75 28.59 -13.59 5.11
CA VAL A 75 28.75 -12.14 5.31
C VAL A 75 28.86 -11.37 4.00
N SER A 76 28.49 -11.95 2.84
CA SER A 76 28.58 -11.25 1.55
C SER A 76 27.36 -10.35 1.29
N GLN A 77 26.22 -10.69 1.88
CA GLN A 77 24.95 -10.04 1.66
C GLN A 77 24.80 -8.75 2.48
N THR A 78 24.09 -7.75 1.94
CA THR A 78 23.69 -6.54 2.67
C THR A 78 22.18 -6.48 2.81
N VAL A 79 21.74 -5.94 3.93
CA VAL A 79 20.33 -5.68 4.20
C VAL A 79 19.93 -4.39 3.50
N GLN A 80 19.08 -4.48 2.48
CA GLN A 80 18.37 -3.34 1.91
C GLN A 80 16.90 -3.49 2.22
N VAL A 81 16.42 -2.77 3.23
CA VAL A 81 15.05 -2.84 3.69
C VAL A 81 14.42 -1.47 3.49
N GLU A 82 13.27 -1.42 2.80
CA GLU A 82 12.46 -0.22 2.62
C GLU A 82 11.62 0.07 3.88
N ALA A 83 12.30 0.29 5.02
CA ALA A 83 11.65 0.67 6.27
C ALA A 83 12.10 2.06 6.71
N LYS A 84 11.29 2.70 7.56
CA LYS A 84 11.56 4.01 8.14
C LYS A 84 11.60 3.89 9.67
N GLY A 85 12.32 4.81 10.31
CA GLY A 85 12.38 4.89 11.78
C GLY A 85 13.24 3.80 12.40
N GLU A 86 12.74 3.12 13.42
CA GLU A 86 13.48 2.14 14.22
C GLU A 86 13.93 0.93 13.41
N LEU A 87 13.13 0.48 12.44
CA LEU A 87 13.49 -0.63 11.56
C LEU A 87 14.63 -0.28 10.60
N GLU A 88 14.73 0.98 10.18
CA GLU A 88 15.83 1.49 9.37
C GLU A 88 17.13 1.54 10.18
N VAL A 89 17.04 1.98 11.45
CA VAL A 89 18.15 1.97 12.39
C VAL A 89 18.61 0.53 12.64
N LEU A 90 17.68 -0.40 12.87
CA LEU A 90 17.99 -1.82 13.06
C LEU A 90 18.68 -2.43 11.84
N ALA A 91 18.17 -2.17 10.63
CA ALA A 91 18.79 -2.62 9.38
C ALA A 91 20.23 -2.12 9.24
N ARG A 92 20.48 -0.84 9.54
CA ARG A 92 21.84 -0.29 9.57
C ARG A 92 22.72 -0.96 10.62
N THR A 93 22.21 -1.21 11.82
CA THR A 93 22.97 -1.88 12.89
C THR A 93 23.40 -3.28 12.46
N ILE A 94 22.50 -4.05 11.81
CA ILE A 94 22.85 -5.38 11.27
C ILE A 94 23.90 -5.26 10.16
N ASN A 95 23.77 -4.28 9.26
CA ASN A 95 24.78 -4.05 8.21
C ASN A 95 26.16 -3.71 8.80
N ASN A 96 26.23 -2.83 9.79
CA ASN A 96 27.49 -2.46 10.45
C ASN A 96 28.11 -3.66 11.19
N MET A 97 27.30 -4.51 11.81
CA MET A 97 27.76 -5.76 12.41
C MET A 97 28.33 -6.70 11.35
N THR A 98 27.65 -6.87 10.22
CA THR A 98 28.09 -7.71 9.11
C THR A 98 29.42 -7.22 8.53
N GLU A 99 29.56 -5.90 8.34
CA GLU A 99 30.79 -5.29 7.87
C GLU A 99 31.95 -5.50 8.86
N SER A 100 31.68 -5.37 10.16
CA SER A 100 32.68 -5.64 11.20
C SER A 100 33.15 -7.10 11.17
N LEU A 101 32.22 -8.06 11.05
CA LEU A 101 32.55 -9.48 10.90
C LEU A 101 33.38 -9.75 9.63
N ARG A 102 32.99 -9.16 8.49
CA ARG A 102 33.75 -9.28 7.23
C ARG A 102 35.18 -8.76 7.39
N ASN A 103 35.35 -7.61 8.04
CA ASN A 103 36.67 -7.03 8.29
C ASN A 103 37.54 -7.90 9.21
N LEU A 104 36.95 -8.55 10.21
CA LEU A 104 37.67 -9.49 11.08
C LEU A 104 38.13 -10.73 10.30
N ILE A 105 37.28 -11.30 9.44
CA ILE A 105 37.61 -12.45 8.61
C ILE A 105 38.78 -12.10 7.67
N ILE A 106 38.72 -10.96 6.99
CA ILE A 106 39.78 -10.50 6.08
C ILE A 106 41.10 -10.29 6.82
N LYS A 107 41.07 -9.79 8.07
CA LYS A 107 42.28 -9.59 8.88
C LYS A 107 42.93 -10.88 9.38
N LEU A 108 42.19 -11.99 9.39
CA LEU A 108 42.68 -13.30 9.84
C LEU A 108 43.22 -14.17 8.70
N GLN A 109 43.20 -13.67 7.46
CA GLN A 109 43.78 -14.29 6.26
C GLN A 109 45.10 -13.62 5.89
#